data_AF-A0A2J4XYQ0-F1
#
_entry.id   AF-A0A2J4XYQ0-F1
#
_cell.length_a   1.000
_cell.length_b   1.000
_cell.length_c   1.000
_cell.angle_alpha   90.00
_cell.angle_beta   90.00
_cell.angle_gamma   90.00
#
_symmetry.space_group_name_H-M   'P 1'
#
loop_
_entity.id
_entity.type
_entity.pdbx_description
1 polymer ?
#
loop_
_entity_poly.entity_id
_entity_poly.type
_entity_poly.pdbx_seq_one_letter_code
_entity_poly.pdbx_strand_id
1 'polypeptide(L)'
;VSLYSWHEQSSQIRYSLDEYFPRIHSAFLIEGNLNLVVDQLNEFLLAPNTTVRLQLRNQIIQHLDKIERLSQGLSPAERQQLAVILQDSRALLSELDRVLYNMFLVREKVGELSARIDWLHDDFTTELNSLVQDFTWQQGTLLDQIEARQGDAAQYLKRSREVQNEQQQVYTLARIENQIVDDLRDRLNELKSGNDDGMLVETHIRYLENLKKTSDENIRALDDWPSTITLRQTIDELLEIGMVKNKMPDTMRDYVTAQKALVDASRAREATLG
;
A
#
# COMPACT_ATOMS: atom_id res chain seq x y z
N VAL A 1 -11.45 -18.77 76.02
CA VAL A 1 -11.04 -17.85 74.93
C VAL A 1 -10.57 -16.57 75.59
N SER A 2 -9.30 -16.17 75.41
CA SER A 2 -8.74 -14.97 76.05
C SER A 2 -9.07 -13.71 75.24
N LEU A 3 -9.14 -12.54 75.88
CA LEU A 3 -9.31 -11.24 75.22
C LEU A 3 -8.28 -11.00 74.10
N TYR A 4 -7.06 -11.51 74.28
CA TYR A 4 -5.99 -11.48 73.29
C TYR A 4 -6.34 -12.29 72.03
N SER A 5 -6.82 -13.53 72.19
CA SER A 5 -7.25 -14.37 71.05
C SER A 5 -8.44 -13.78 70.28
N TRP A 6 -9.32 -13.05 70.96
CA TRP A 6 -10.46 -12.37 70.34
C TRP A 6 -10.02 -11.13 69.55
N HIS A 7 -9.03 -10.40 70.07
CA HIS A 7 -8.43 -9.26 69.38
C HIS A 7 -7.66 -9.68 68.13
N GLU A 8 -6.86 -10.76 68.20
CA GLU A 8 -6.17 -11.31 67.03
C GLU A 8 -7.14 -11.80 65.95
N GLN A 9 -8.16 -12.57 66.32
CA GLN A 9 -9.18 -13.02 65.35
C GLN A 9 -9.94 -11.85 64.73
N SER A 10 -10.29 -10.83 65.52
CA SER A 10 -10.94 -9.62 64.99
C SER A 10 -10.03 -8.87 64.01
N SER A 11 -8.72 -8.78 64.30
CA SER A 11 -7.73 -8.18 63.40
C SER A 11 -7.58 -8.96 62.10
N GLN A 12 -7.57 -10.30 62.16
CA GLN A 12 -7.50 -11.16 60.97
C GLN A 12 -8.75 -11.10 60.09
N ILE A 13 -9.93 -10.99 60.72
CA ILE A 13 -11.21 -10.82 60.01
C ILE A 13 -11.24 -9.45 59.33
N ARG A 14 -10.83 -8.38 60.02
CA ARG A 14 -10.74 -7.04 59.42
C ARG A 14 -9.73 -6.99 58.28
N TYR A 15 -8.53 -7.54 58.46
CA TYR A 15 -7.56 -7.64 57.36
C TYR A 15 -8.12 -8.41 56.16
N SER A 16 -8.80 -9.52 56.40
CA SER A 16 -9.43 -10.30 55.32
C SER A 16 -10.52 -9.51 54.58
N LEU A 17 -11.42 -8.85 55.31
CA LEU A 17 -12.58 -8.15 54.76
C LEU A 17 -12.23 -6.78 54.14
N ASP A 18 -11.36 -6.02 54.80
CA ASP A 18 -11.08 -4.64 54.46
C ASP A 18 -9.92 -4.52 53.46
N GLU A 19 -9.01 -5.50 53.42
CA GLU A 19 -7.78 -5.42 52.61
C GLU A 19 -7.63 -6.58 51.61
N TYR A 20 -7.81 -7.83 52.06
CA TYR A 20 -7.55 -9.01 51.21
C TYR A 20 -8.61 -9.24 50.12
N PHE A 21 -9.89 -9.34 50.48
CA PHE A 21 -10.97 -9.57 49.51
C PHE A 21 -11.09 -8.44 48.47
N PRO A 22 -11.05 -7.14 48.85
CA PRO A 22 -11.08 -6.04 47.88
C PRO A 22 -9.89 -6.05 46.91
N ARG A 23 -8.70 -6.42 47.39
CA ARG A 23 -7.50 -6.56 46.54
C ARG A 23 -7.64 -7.69 45.54
N ILE A 24 -8.11 -8.87 45.94
CA ILE A 24 -8.39 -9.99 45.02
C ILE A 24 -9.46 -9.60 43.99
N HIS A 25 -10.55 -8.96 44.43
CA HIS A 25 -11.60 -8.51 43.53
C HIS A 25 -11.06 -7.53 42.49
N SER A 26 -10.22 -6.57 42.91
CA SER A 26 -9.56 -5.62 42.01
C SER A 26 -8.63 -6.32 41.02
N ALA A 27 -7.83 -7.28 41.49
CA ALA A 27 -6.94 -8.08 40.64
C ALA A 27 -7.72 -8.85 39.56
N PHE A 28 -8.83 -9.50 39.93
CA PHE A 28 -9.68 -10.23 38.98
C PHE A 28 -10.29 -9.29 37.91
N LEU A 29 -10.75 -8.11 38.31
CA LEU A 29 -11.27 -7.11 37.37
C LEU A 29 -10.17 -6.56 36.45
N ILE A 30 -8.95 -6.39 36.96
CA ILE A 30 -7.79 -5.96 36.16
C ILE A 30 -7.45 -7.02 35.12
N GLU A 31 -7.33 -8.28 35.52
CA GLU A 31 -7.08 -9.41 34.62
C GLU A 31 -8.11 -9.46 33.48
N GLY A 32 -9.40 -9.37 33.81
CA GLY A 32 -10.46 -9.35 32.80
C GLY A 32 -10.35 -8.19 31.80
N ASN A 33 -9.93 -6.99 32.24
CA ASN A 33 -9.73 -5.87 31.32
C ASN A 33 -8.42 -5.99 30.52
N LEU A 34 -7.38 -6.61 31.07
CA LEU A 34 -6.14 -6.88 30.34
C LEU A 34 -6.38 -7.85 29.19
N ASN A 35 -7.15 -8.93 29.41
CA ASN A 35 -7.51 -9.86 28.33
C ASN A 35 -8.26 -9.15 27.20
N LEU A 36 -9.21 -8.27 27.53
CA LEU A 36 -9.92 -7.47 26.52
C LEU A 36 -8.99 -6.53 25.75
N VAL A 37 -8.01 -5.91 26.41
CA VAL A 37 -7.00 -5.06 25.76
C VAL A 37 -6.17 -5.87 24.77
N VAL A 38 -5.73 -7.08 25.15
CA VAL A 38 -4.96 -7.97 24.27
C VAL A 38 -5.78 -8.36 23.03
N ASP A 39 -7.02 -8.79 23.23
CA ASP A 39 -7.92 -9.17 22.12
C ASP A 39 -8.18 -7.99 21.18
N GLN A 40 -8.51 -6.81 21.74
CA GLN A 40 -8.76 -5.61 20.94
C GLN A 40 -7.51 -5.10 20.22
N LEU A 41 -6.31 -5.25 20.79
CA LEU A 41 -5.06 -4.90 20.10
C LEU A 41 -4.79 -5.83 18.91
N ASN A 42 -5.19 -7.10 19.00
CA ASN A 42 -5.13 -8.03 17.86
C ASN A 42 -6.11 -7.61 16.76
N GLU A 43 -7.35 -7.26 17.14
CA GLU A 43 -8.34 -6.72 16.19
C GLU A 43 -7.91 -5.38 15.59
N PHE A 44 -7.23 -4.54 16.36
CA PHE A 44 -6.75 -3.22 15.93
C PHE A 44 -5.78 -3.31 14.75
N LEU A 45 -4.88 -4.29 14.77
CA LEU A 45 -3.97 -4.57 13.65
C LEU A 45 -4.69 -5.00 12.37
N LEU A 46 -5.86 -5.62 12.52
CA LEU A 46 -6.66 -6.17 11.42
C LEU A 46 -7.81 -5.25 11.01
N ALA A 47 -7.87 -4.03 11.55
CA ALA A 47 -8.98 -3.12 11.34
C ALA A 47 -9.16 -2.83 9.83
N PRO A 48 -10.37 -3.06 9.27
CA PRO A 48 -10.60 -3.00 7.82
C PRO A 48 -10.66 -1.56 7.28
N ASN A 49 -10.86 -0.57 8.15
CA ASN A 49 -10.93 0.84 7.76
C ASN A 49 -10.65 1.77 8.96
N THR A 50 -10.46 3.05 8.67
CA THR A 50 -10.14 4.09 9.66
C THR A 50 -11.21 4.23 10.74
N THR A 51 -12.49 4.07 10.41
CA THR A 51 -13.59 4.19 11.38
C THR A 51 -13.50 3.10 12.45
N VAL A 52 -13.36 1.85 12.03
CA VAL A 52 -13.21 0.71 12.96
C VAL A 52 -11.92 0.86 13.77
N ARG A 53 -10.82 1.28 13.14
CA ARG A 53 -9.55 1.54 13.84
C ARG A 53 -9.71 2.56 14.97
N LEU A 54 -10.32 3.72 14.69
CA LEU A 54 -10.56 4.77 15.69
C LEU A 54 -11.47 4.30 16.82
N GLN A 55 -12.49 3.48 16.52
CA GLN A 55 -13.36 2.89 17.52
C GLN A 55 -12.58 1.96 18.46
N LEU A 56 -11.80 1.02 17.91
CA LEU A 56 -10.98 0.09 18.67
C LEU A 56 -9.95 0.82 19.54
N ARG A 57 -9.28 1.85 18.98
CA ARG A 57 -8.35 2.72 19.73
C ARG A 57 -9.01 3.30 20.99
N ASN A 58 -10.21 3.85 20.83
CA ASN A 58 -10.94 4.46 21.95
C ASN A 58 -11.36 3.43 22.99
N GLN A 59 -11.78 2.23 22.56
CA GLN A 59 -12.11 1.13 23.47
C GLN A 59 -10.89 0.68 24.28
N ILE A 60 -9.74 0.47 23.62
CA ILE A 60 -8.49 0.09 24.29
C ILE A 60 -8.10 1.14 25.34
N ILE A 61 -8.15 2.43 24.98
CA ILE A 61 -7.87 3.53 25.93
C ILE A 61 -8.81 3.46 27.14
N GLN A 62 -10.11 3.26 26.93
CA GLN A 62 -11.08 3.15 28.02
C GLN A 62 -10.79 1.97 28.95
N HIS A 63 -10.35 0.82 28.42
CA HIS A 63 -9.95 -0.32 29.24
C HIS A 63 -8.68 -0.04 30.03
N LEU A 64 -7.67 0.58 29.42
CA LEU A 64 -6.44 1.00 30.11
C LEU A 64 -6.75 1.98 31.25
N ASP A 65 -7.61 2.97 31.03
CA ASP A 65 -8.05 3.92 32.06
C ASP A 65 -8.88 3.25 33.18
N LYS A 66 -9.58 2.17 32.85
CA LYS A 66 -10.31 1.36 33.84
C LYS A 66 -9.35 0.53 34.69
N ILE A 67 -8.34 -0.09 34.09
CA ILE A 67 -7.28 -0.83 34.81
C ILE A 67 -6.54 0.12 35.76
N GLU A 68 -6.19 1.32 35.31
CA GLU A 68 -5.53 2.33 36.14
C GLU A 68 -6.36 2.71 37.37
N ARG A 69 -7.67 2.91 37.21
CA ARG A 69 -8.57 3.20 38.34
C ARG A 69 -8.68 2.01 39.30
N LEU A 70 -8.80 0.79 38.79
CA LEU A 70 -8.87 -0.43 39.61
C LEU A 70 -7.56 -0.69 40.37
N SER A 71 -6.42 -0.24 39.84
CA SER A 71 -5.12 -0.38 40.49
C SER A 71 -5.07 0.27 41.88
N GLN A 72 -5.94 1.25 42.18
CA GLN A 72 -6.04 1.88 43.49
C GLN A 72 -6.41 0.90 44.63
N GLY A 73 -6.90 -0.30 44.30
CA GLY A 73 -7.12 -1.39 45.27
C GLY A 73 -5.89 -2.27 45.55
N LEU A 74 -4.78 -2.07 44.82
CA LEU A 74 -3.56 -2.88 44.95
C LEU A 74 -2.57 -2.27 45.95
N SER A 75 -1.50 -2.99 46.30
CA SER A 75 -0.40 -2.45 47.10
C SER A 75 0.41 -1.41 46.31
N PRO A 76 1.15 -0.50 46.98
CA PRO A 76 1.96 0.52 46.29
C PRO A 76 2.97 -0.05 45.28
N ALA A 77 3.59 -1.20 45.60
CA ALA A 77 4.55 -1.86 44.71
C ALA A 77 3.87 -2.39 43.43
N GLU A 78 2.72 -3.06 43.57
CA GLU A 78 1.94 -3.56 42.43
C GLU A 78 1.41 -2.42 41.57
N ARG A 79 0.94 -1.32 42.19
CA ARG A 79 0.52 -0.12 41.45
C ARG A 79 1.65 0.45 40.61
N GLN A 80 2.85 0.53 41.16
CA GLN A 80 3.99 1.05 40.44
C GLN A 80 4.35 0.17 39.24
N GLN A 81 4.35 -1.15 39.41
CA GLN A 81 4.60 -2.10 38.31
C GLN A 81 3.52 -1.99 37.22
N LEU A 82 2.25 -1.97 37.61
CA LEU A 82 1.13 -1.85 36.67
C LEU A 82 1.13 -0.51 35.95
N ALA A 83 1.52 0.58 36.60
CA ALA A 83 1.63 1.90 35.97
C ALA A 83 2.65 1.90 34.81
N VAL A 84 3.78 1.20 34.95
CA VAL A 84 4.76 1.03 33.87
C VAL A 84 4.15 0.27 32.70
N ILE A 85 3.49 -0.87 32.97
CA ILE A 85 2.84 -1.68 31.92
C ILE A 85 1.77 -0.89 31.17
N LEU A 86 0.97 -0.09 31.88
CA LEU A 86 -0.05 0.76 31.27
C LEU A 86 0.55 1.88 30.42
N GLN A 87 1.67 2.46 30.87
CA GLN A 87 2.40 3.46 30.10
C GLN A 87 2.95 2.85 28.81
N ASP A 88 3.59 1.69 28.89
CA ASP A 88 4.15 0.98 27.73
C ASP A 88 3.04 0.56 26.75
N SER A 89 1.90 0.08 27.26
CA SER A 89 0.72 -0.28 26.46
C SER A 89 0.15 0.93 25.70
N ARG A 90 0.10 2.11 26.33
CA ARG A 90 -0.35 3.35 25.67
C ARG A 90 0.64 3.82 24.61
N ALA A 91 1.94 3.73 24.87
CA ALA A 91 2.98 4.05 23.90
C ALA A 91 2.91 3.12 22.68
N LEU A 92 2.75 1.81 22.92
CA LEU A 92 2.55 0.80 21.88
C LEU A 92 1.30 1.09 21.04
N LEU A 93 0.16 1.37 21.66
CA LEU A 93 -1.07 1.70 20.93
C LEU A 93 -0.87 2.94 20.03
N SER A 94 -0.21 3.98 20.53
CA SER A 94 0.09 5.19 19.76
C SER A 94 1.00 4.89 18.57
N GLU A 95 2.01 4.04 18.76
CA GLU A 95 2.92 3.64 17.69
C GLU A 95 2.21 2.79 16.63
N LEU A 96 1.40 1.82 17.06
CA LEU A 96 0.58 1.01 16.16
C LEU A 96 -0.39 1.87 15.34
N ASP A 97 -1.09 2.82 15.96
CA ASP A 97 -2.01 3.72 15.24
C ASP A 97 -1.28 4.54 14.18
N ARG A 98 -0.12 5.10 14.53
CA ARG A 98 0.73 5.86 13.61
C ARG A 98 1.18 5.01 12.42
N VAL A 99 1.69 3.81 12.70
CA VAL A 99 2.25 2.93 11.67
C VAL A 99 1.16 2.36 10.77
N LEU A 100 0.01 1.94 11.32
CA LEU A 100 -1.15 1.50 10.53
C LEU A 100 -1.70 2.62 9.66
N TYR A 101 -1.76 3.85 10.19
CA TYR A 101 -2.18 5.00 9.40
C TYR A 101 -1.22 5.27 8.24
N ASN A 102 0.10 5.26 8.48
CA ASN A 102 1.08 5.41 7.41
C ASN A 102 0.96 4.30 6.37
N MET A 103 0.77 3.05 6.79
CA MET A 103 0.56 1.93 5.88
C MET A 103 -0.70 2.12 5.01
N PHE A 104 -1.79 2.62 5.59
CA PHE A 104 -3.00 2.96 4.85
C PHE A 104 -2.73 4.03 3.77
N LEU A 105 -2.06 5.13 4.14
CA LEU A 105 -1.76 6.21 3.18
C LEU A 105 -0.92 5.72 2.00
N VAL A 106 0.11 4.90 2.25
CA VAL A 106 0.94 4.40 1.16
C VAL A 106 0.19 3.38 0.31
N ARG A 107 -0.70 2.57 0.89
CA ARG A 107 -1.60 1.69 0.12
C ARG A 107 -2.55 2.48 -0.78
N GLU A 108 -3.07 3.63 -0.34
CA GLU A 108 -3.84 4.52 -1.20
C GLU A 108 -3.01 5.03 -2.37
N LYS A 109 -1.78 5.52 -2.14
CA LYS A 109 -0.88 5.94 -3.23
C LYS A 109 -0.61 4.82 -4.24
N VAL A 110 -0.37 3.59 -3.76
CA VAL A 110 -0.21 2.42 -4.63
C VAL A 110 -1.47 2.16 -5.46
N GLY A 111 -2.65 2.32 -4.86
CA GLY A 111 -3.94 2.21 -5.55
C GLY A 111 -4.14 3.29 -6.61
N GLU A 112 -3.81 4.54 -6.29
CA GLU A 112 -3.85 5.68 -7.23
C GLU A 112 -2.93 5.44 -8.43
N LEU A 113 -1.70 4.99 -8.18
CA LEU A 113 -0.75 4.64 -9.25
C LEU A 113 -1.28 3.50 -10.12
N SER A 114 -1.82 2.43 -9.53
CA SER A 114 -2.43 1.32 -10.28
C SER A 114 -3.54 1.82 -11.20
N ALA A 115 -4.47 2.61 -10.66
CA ALA A 115 -5.58 3.16 -11.44
C ALA A 115 -5.11 4.09 -12.56
N ARG A 116 -4.06 4.89 -12.33
CA ARG A 116 -3.49 5.76 -13.35
C ARG A 116 -2.82 4.96 -14.48
N ILE A 117 -2.08 3.90 -14.16
CA ILE A 117 -1.46 3.02 -15.15
C ILE A 117 -2.52 2.32 -15.99
N ASP A 118 -3.56 1.78 -15.35
CA ASP A 118 -4.67 1.13 -16.05
C ASP A 118 -5.38 2.10 -17.00
N TRP A 119 -5.63 3.33 -16.56
CA TRP A 119 -6.23 4.36 -17.40
C TRP A 119 -5.37 4.71 -18.62
N LEU A 120 -4.05 4.88 -18.44
CA LEU A 120 -3.12 5.18 -19.54
C LEU A 120 -3.05 4.02 -20.54
N HIS A 121 -3.05 2.77 -20.05
CA HIS A 121 -3.06 1.58 -20.90
C HIS A 121 -4.34 1.46 -21.74
N ASP A 122 -5.51 1.74 -21.14
CA ASP A 122 -6.79 1.72 -21.83
C ASP A 122 -6.89 2.84 -22.89
N ASP A 123 -6.37 4.03 -22.56
CA ASP A 123 -6.27 5.16 -23.50
C ASP A 123 -5.35 4.83 -24.68
N PHE A 124 -4.15 4.30 -24.41
CA PHE A 124 -3.23 3.83 -25.43
C PHE A 124 -3.88 2.80 -26.36
N THR A 125 -4.58 1.81 -25.79
CA THR A 125 -5.26 0.76 -26.54
C THR A 125 -6.37 1.32 -27.44
N THR A 126 -7.10 2.33 -26.96
CA THR A 126 -8.16 3.00 -27.73
C THR A 126 -7.59 3.76 -28.93
N GLU A 127 -6.52 4.52 -28.71
CA GLU A 127 -5.82 5.26 -29.76
C GLU A 127 -5.16 4.31 -30.77
N LEU A 128 -4.54 3.23 -30.30
CA LEU A 128 -3.94 2.21 -31.14
C LEU A 128 -4.97 1.58 -32.08
N ASN A 129 -6.14 1.20 -31.55
CA ASN A 129 -7.22 0.62 -32.34
C ASN A 129 -7.74 1.59 -33.41
N SER A 130 -7.89 2.87 -33.05
CA SER A 130 -8.31 3.91 -33.99
C SER A 130 -7.30 4.08 -35.13
N LEU A 131 -6.02 4.07 -34.79
CA LEU A 131 -4.94 4.21 -35.77
C LEU A 131 -4.81 2.99 -36.69
N VAL A 132 -4.99 1.77 -36.16
CA VAL A 132 -5.01 0.53 -36.96
C VAL A 132 -6.19 0.51 -37.94
N GLN A 133 -7.35 1.03 -37.53
CA GLN A 133 -8.49 1.20 -38.44
C GLN A 133 -8.19 2.21 -39.55
N ASP A 134 -7.56 3.33 -39.22
CA ASP A 134 -7.14 4.33 -40.21
C ASP A 134 -6.13 3.75 -41.22
N PHE A 135 -5.15 2.97 -40.77
CA PHE A 135 -4.23 2.28 -41.69
C PHE A 135 -4.95 1.35 -42.65
N THR A 136 -5.92 0.58 -42.14
CA THR A 136 -6.73 -0.32 -42.97
C THR A 136 -7.49 0.46 -44.03
N TRP A 137 -8.07 1.60 -43.66
CA TRP A 137 -8.78 2.49 -44.57
C TRP A 137 -7.86 3.14 -45.61
N GLN A 138 -6.69 3.65 -45.18
CA GLN A 138 -5.69 4.23 -46.08
C GLN A 138 -5.19 3.19 -47.09
N GLN A 139 -4.90 1.96 -46.66
CA GLN A 139 -4.49 0.86 -47.54
C GLN A 139 -5.58 0.48 -48.53
N GLY A 140 -6.83 0.36 -48.10
CA GLY A 140 -7.97 0.07 -48.98
C GLY A 140 -8.15 1.15 -50.05
N THR A 141 -8.12 2.42 -49.66
CA THR A 141 -8.24 3.56 -50.58
C THR A 141 -7.11 3.58 -51.61
N LEU A 142 -5.87 3.27 -51.20
CA LEU A 142 -4.73 3.17 -52.12
C LEU A 142 -4.88 2.02 -53.11
N LEU A 143 -5.41 0.87 -52.68
CA LEU A 143 -5.68 -0.26 -53.56
C LEU A 143 -6.74 0.10 -54.62
N ASP A 144 -7.84 0.74 -54.20
CA ASP A 144 -8.91 1.18 -55.11
C ASP A 144 -8.38 2.17 -56.16
N GLN A 145 -7.51 3.11 -55.76
CA GLN A 145 -6.89 4.09 -56.66
C GLN A 145 -5.95 3.43 -57.68
N ILE A 146 -5.17 2.43 -57.24
CA ILE A 146 -4.29 1.64 -58.10
C ILE A 146 -5.12 0.83 -59.10
N GLU A 147 -6.17 0.15 -58.64
CA GLU A 147 -7.05 -0.66 -59.49
C GLU A 147 -7.78 0.19 -60.53
N ALA A 148 -8.30 1.34 -60.12
CA ALA A 148 -8.98 2.29 -61.00
C ALA A 148 -8.02 3.01 -61.99
N ARG A 149 -6.69 2.80 -61.87
CA ARG A 149 -5.64 3.47 -62.66
C ARG A 149 -5.77 5.00 -62.64
N GLN A 150 -6.29 5.56 -61.55
CA GLN A 150 -6.50 6.99 -61.42
C GLN A 150 -5.23 7.64 -60.88
N GLY A 151 -4.39 8.23 -61.73
CA GLY A 151 -3.18 8.96 -61.29
C GLY A 151 -1.87 8.18 -61.43
N ASP A 152 -0.83 8.60 -60.70
CA ASP A 152 0.52 8.02 -60.81
C ASP A 152 0.69 6.80 -59.90
N ALA A 153 0.76 5.61 -60.52
CA ALA A 153 0.97 4.35 -59.82
C ALA A 153 2.26 4.33 -58.97
N ALA A 154 3.31 5.04 -59.38
CA ALA A 154 4.55 5.11 -58.60
C ALA A 154 4.34 5.85 -57.27
N GLN A 155 3.50 6.90 -57.28
CA GLN A 155 3.17 7.67 -56.08
C GLN A 155 2.34 6.84 -55.09
N TYR A 156 1.35 6.08 -55.58
CA TYR A 156 0.55 5.21 -54.72
C TYR A 156 1.35 4.07 -54.11
N LEU A 157 2.26 3.46 -54.87
CA LEU A 157 3.19 2.45 -54.35
C LEU A 157 4.12 3.03 -53.28
N LYS A 158 4.60 4.26 -53.45
CA LYS A 158 5.39 4.95 -52.43
C LYS A 158 4.56 5.18 -51.16
N ARG A 159 3.36 5.72 -51.28
CA ARG A 159 2.47 5.98 -50.14
C ARG A 159 2.07 4.69 -49.42
N SER A 160 1.81 3.61 -50.14
CA SER A 160 1.53 2.29 -49.56
C SER A 160 2.68 1.79 -48.68
N ARG A 161 3.94 1.98 -49.11
CA ARG A 161 5.11 1.64 -48.30
C ARG A 161 5.25 2.53 -47.07
N GLU A 162 4.95 3.82 -47.18
CA GLU A 162 4.95 4.74 -46.04
C GLU A 162 3.93 4.30 -44.97
N VAL A 163 2.71 3.96 -45.37
CA VAL A 163 1.67 3.45 -44.46
C VAL A 163 2.07 2.12 -43.82
N GLN A 164 2.69 1.21 -44.58
CA GLN A 164 3.21 -0.04 -44.02
C GLN A 164 4.34 0.19 -43.00
N ASN A 165 5.25 1.10 -43.30
CA ASN A 165 6.34 1.45 -42.39
C ASN A 165 5.79 2.07 -41.09
N GLU A 166 4.85 3.00 -41.19
CA GLU A 166 4.19 3.63 -40.05
C GLU A 166 3.47 2.57 -39.18
N GLN A 167 2.69 1.69 -39.81
CA GLN A 167 2.00 0.59 -39.13
C GLN A 167 2.97 -0.32 -38.37
N GLN A 168 4.13 -0.66 -38.96
CA GLN A 168 5.13 -1.48 -38.29
C GLN A 168 5.68 -0.79 -37.03
N GLN A 169 5.94 0.52 -37.11
CA GLN A 169 6.46 1.27 -35.97
C GLN A 169 5.42 1.42 -34.86
N VAL A 170 4.15 1.58 -35.21
CA VAL A 170 3.04 1.59 -34.23
C VAL A 170 2.94 0.28 -33.46
N TYR A 171 3.13 -0.87 -34.12
CA TYR A 171 3.21 -2.16 -33.42
C TYR A 171 4.43 -2.28 -32.51
N THR A 172 5.56 -1.67 -32.88
CA THR A 172 6.73 -1.57 -32.00
C THR A 172 6.40 -0.76 -30.75
N LEU A 173 5.73 0.39 -30.88
CA LEU A 173 5.26 1.18 -29.74
C LEU A 173 4.32 0.37 -28.84
N ALA A 174 3.36 -0.34 -29.42
CA ALA A 174 2.44 -1.18 -28.65
C ALA A 174 3.17 -2.25 -27.83
N ARG A 175 4.21 -2.87 -28.39
CA ARG A 175 5.03 -3.82 -27.64
C ARG A 175 5.78 -3.16 -26.48
N ILE A 176 6.40 -2.00 -26.73
CA ILE A 176 7.15 -1.26 -25.70
C ILE A 176 6.21 -0.83 -24.57
N GLU A 177 5.03 -0.31 -24.92
CA GLU A 177 4.01 0.08 -23.95
C GLU A 177 3.60 -1.10 -23.05
N ASN A 178 3.30 -2.26 -23.64
CA ASN A 178 2.94 -3.44 -22.85
C ASN A 178 4.08 -3.85 -21.90
N GLN A 179 5.33 -3.82 -22.35
CA GLN A 179 6.48 -4.13 -21.50
C GLN A 179 6.62 -3.17 -20.32
N ILE A 180 6.34 -1.87 -20.53
CA ILE A 180 6.35 -0.87 -19.46
C ILE A 180 5.19 -1.13 -18.50
N VAL A 181 3.97 -1.30 -19.01
CA VAL A 181 2.78 -1.51 -18.18
C VAL A 181 2.88 -2.79 -17.36
N ASP A 182 3.35 -3.88 -17.95
CA ASP A 182 3.55 -5.15 -17.25
C ASP A 182 4.55 -5.00 -16.10
N ASP A 183 5.72 -4.38 -16.33
CA ASP A 183 6.71 -4.12 -15.29
C ASP A 183 6.15 -3.24 -14.15
N LEU A 184 5.42 -2.18 -14.51
CA LEU A 184 4.79 -1.30 -13.52
C LEU A 184 3.73 -2.04 -12.70
N ARG A 185 2.86 -2.82 -13.34
CA ARG A 185 1.80 -3.59 -12.68
C ARG A 185 2.38 -4.66 -11.77
N ASP A 186 3.34 -5.44 -12.27
CA ASP A 186 4.02 -6.49 -11.52
C ASP A 186 4.65 -5.89 -10.26
N ARG A 187 5.34 -4.75 -10.39
CA ARG A 187 5.98 -4.13 -9.23
C ARG A 187 4.98 -3.64 -8.19
N LEU A 188 3.85 -3.06 -8.58
CA LEU A 188 2.79 -2.69 -7.60
C LEU A 188 2.14 -3.91 -6.97
N ASN A 189 1.99 -5.01 -7.71
CA ASN A 189 1.40 -6.25 -7.21
C ASN A 189 2.34 -6.95 -6.21
N GLU A 190 3.65 -6.95 -6.46
CA GLU A 190 4.66 -7.44 -5.51
C GLU A 190 4.55 -6.71 -4.16
N LEU A 191 4.48 -5.37 -4.17
CA LEU A 191 4.28 -4.58 -2.94
C LEU A 191 3.00 -5.01 -2.19
N LYS A 192 1.88 -5.17 -2.90
CA LYS A 192 0.61 -5.58 -2.29
C LYS A 192 0.67 -6.99 -1.69
N SER A 193 1.39 -7.91 -2.35
CA SER A 193 1.51 -9.31 -1.93
C SER A 193 2.34 -9.51 -0.67
N GLY A 194 3.22 -8.55 -0.34
CA GLY A 194 4.17 -8.67 0.76
C GLY A 194 5.37 -9.58 0.46
N ASN A 195 5.43 -10.18 -0.73
CA ASN A 195 6.59 -10.88 -1.28
C ASN A 195 7.45 -9.89 -2.10
N ASP A 196 7.85 -8.77 -1.51
CA ASP A 196 8.92 -7.99 -2.14
C ASP A 196 10.20 -8.80 -1.96
N ASP A 197 10.67 -9.44 -3.05
CA ASP A 197 11.90 -10.23 -3.11
C ASP A 197 13.18 -9.40 -2.85
N GLY A 198 13.02 -8.17 -2.36
CA GLY A 198 14.09 -7.21 -2.14
C GLY A 198 14.60 -6.62 -3.45
N MET A 199 13.79 -6.67 -4.53
CA MET A 199 14.19 -6.04 -5.78
C MET A 199 14.33 -4.54 -5.54
N LEU A 200 15.57 -4.06 -5.60
CA LEU A 200 15.90 -2.68 -5.33
C LEU A 200 15.16 -1.77 -6.31
N VAL A 201 14.65 -0.65 -5.81
CA VAL A 201 14.00 0.40 -6.62
C VAL A 201 14.91 0.82 -7.77
N GLU A 202 16.22 0.76 -7.55
CA GLU A 202 17.26 1.05 -8.53
C GLU A 202 17.32 0.04 -9.68
N THR A 203 16.95 -1.23 -9.44
CA THR A 203 16.87 -2.26 -10.50
C THR A 203 15.68 -1.98 -11.42
N HIS A 204 14.52 -1.66 -10.85
CA HIS A 204 13.33 -1.25 -11.59
C HIS A 204 13.60 0.02 -12.43
N ILE A 205 14.18 1.07 -11.83
CA ILE A 205 14.55 2.29 -12.56
C ILE A 205 15.48 1.98 -13.72
N ARG A 206 16.53 1.16 -13.51
CA ARG A 206 17.48 0.80 -14.57
C ARG A 206 16.81 0.01 -15.70
N TYR A 207 15.85 -0.85 -15.38
CA TYR A 207 15.09 -1.57 -16.39
C TYR A 207 14.27 -0.59 -17.25
N LEU A 208 13.54 0.32 -16.62
CA LEU A 208 12.78 1.36 -17.33
C LEU A 208 13.68 2.32 -18.12
N GLU A 209 14.88 2.64 -17.65
CA GLU A 209 15.87 3.42 -18.41
C GLU A 209 16.26 2.73 -19.72
N ASN A 210 16.40 1.40 -19.72
CA ASN A 210 16.68 0.62 -20.92
C ASN A 210 15.48 0.59 -21.88
N LEU A 211 14.26 0.43 -21.35
CA LEU A 211 13.04 0.52 -22.14
C LEU A 211 12.86 1.92 -22.74
N LYS A 212 13.11 2.97 -21.96
CA LYS A 212 13.11 4.35 -22.43
C LYS A 212 14.08 4.56 -23.58
N LYS A 213 15.32 4.08 -23.46
CA LYS A 213 16.30 4.19 -24.54
C LYS A 213 15.79 3.53 -25.83
N THR A 214 15.21 2.34 -25.69
CA THR A 214 14.61 1.60 -26.83
C THR A 214 13.43 2.37 -27.41
N SER A 215 12.59 2.97 -26.56
CA SER A 215 11.47 3.82 -26.96
C SER A 215 11.95 5.06 -27.73
N ASP A 216 12.91 5.81 -27.19
CA ASP A 216 13.46 7.03 -27.79
C ASP A 216 14.04 6.76 -29.21
N GLU A 217 14.69 5.61 -29.40
CA GLU A 217 15.21 5.19 -30.71
C GLU A 217 14.09 4.94 -31.74
N ASN A 218 12.98 4.31 -31.31
CA ASN A 218 11.82 4.06 -32.18
C ASN A 218 10.95 5.33 -32.38
N ILE A 219 10.85 6.19 -31.37
CA ILE A 219 10.10 7.45 -31.41
C ILE A 219 10.69 8.39 -32.47
N ARG A 220 12.02 8.51 -32.56
CA ARG A 220 12.68 9.34 -33.59
C ARG A 220 12.33 8.91 -35.01
N ALA A 221 12.13 7.61 -35.23
CA ALA A 221 11.69 7.13 -36.54
C ALA A 221 10.27 7.57 -36.87
N LEU A 222 9.48 7.97 -35.86
CA LEU A 222 8.09 8.39 -35.99
C LEU A 222 7.88 9.90 -36.04
N ASP A 223 8.92 10.73 -35.95
CA ASP A 223 8.78 12.19 -35.88
C ASP A 223 8.02 12.78 -37.09
N ASP A 224 8.07 12.10 -38.24
CA ASP A 224 7.39 12.47 -39.47
C ASP A 224 5.89 12.05 -39.53
N TRP A 225 5.39 11.32 -38.52
CA TRP A 225 4.00 10.83 -38.46
C TRP A 225 3.24 11.44 -37.27
N PRO A 226 2.46 12.52 -37.50
CA PRO A 226 1.69 13.19 -36.43
C PRO A 226 0.60 12.32 -35.80
N SER A 227 0.09 11.34 -36.54
CA SER A 227 -0.89 10.33 -36.11
C SER A 227 -0.45 9.53 -34.88
N THR A 228 0.85 9.44 -34.61
CA THR A 228 1.38 8.67 -33.47
C THR A 228 1.70 9.52 -32.24
N ILE A 229 1.40 10.83 -32.25
CA ILE A 229 1.76 11.74 -31.13
C ILE A 229 1.19 11.26 -29.80
N THR A 230 -0.11 10.93 -29.76
CA THR A 230 -0.79 10.52 -28.53
C THR A 230 -0.16 9.25 -27.94
N LEU A 231 0.08 8.23 -28.77
CA LEU A 231 0.72 6.98 -28.34
C LEU A 231 2.09 7.22 -27.70
N ARG A 232 2.89 8.13 -28.27
CA ARG A 232 4.21 8.50 -27.71
C ARG A 232 4.09 9.21 -26.37
N GLN A 233 3.15 10.15 -26.25
CA GLN A 233 2.90 10.87 -25.00
C GLN A 233 2.48 9.91 -23.88
N THR A 234 1.63 8.94 -24.18
CA THR A 234 1.22 7.94 -23.18
C THR A 234 2.39 7.08 -22.72
N ILE A 235 3.29 6.66 -23.62
CA ILE A 235 4.54 5.96 -23.25
C ILE A 235 5.43 6.84 -22.38
N ASP A 236 5.60 8.12 -22.72
CA ASP A 236 6.39 9.06 -21.91
C ASP A 236 5.80 9.24 -20.51
N GLU A 237 4.47 9.34 -20.38
CA GLU A 237 3.79 9.44 -19.08
C GLU A 237 3.96 8.16 -18.24
N LEU A 238 3.84 6.98 -18.85
CA LEU A 238 4.07 5.69 -18.18
C LEU A 238 5.51 5.57 -17.66
N LEU A 239 6.49 5.92 -18.49
CA LEU A 239 7.90 5.97 -18.08
C LEU A 239 8.13 6.99 -16.97
N GLU A 240 7.49 8.16 -17.05
CA GLU A 240 7.57 9.17 -16.01
C GLU A 240 7.05 8.66 -14.67
N ILE A 241 5.92 7.94 -14.67
CA ILE A 241 5.34 7.30 -13.47
C ILE A 241 6.35 6.37 -12.80
N GLY A 242 6.99 5.49 -13.57
CA GLY A 242 7.93 4.50 -13.05
C GLY A 242 9.30 5.05 -12.65
N MET A 243 9.78 6.09 -13.32
CA MET A 243 11.17 6.56 -13.18
C MET A 243 11.32 7.80 -12.30
N VAL A 244 10.34 8.71 -12.30
CA VAL A 244 10.50 9.98 -11.59
C VAL A 244 10.39 9.76 -10.09
N LYS A 245 11.42 10.19 -9.37
CA LYS A 245 11.62 9.96 -7.94
C LYS A 245 10.34 10.10 -7.11
N ASN A 246 9.64 11.23 -7.21
CA ASN A 246 8.47 11.55 -6.38
C ASN A 246 7.16 10.85 -6.80
N LYS A 247 7.21 9.89 -7.72
CA LYS A 247 6.06 9.07 -8.15
C LYS A 247 6.19 7.64 -7.60
N MET A 248 6.32 6.64 -8.48
CA MET A 248 6.38 5.24 -8.08
C MET A 248 7.63 4.89 -7.24
N PRO A 249 8.86 5.36 -7.56
CA PRO A 249 10.05 5.03 -6.79
C PRO A 249 9.96 5.40 -5.31
N ASP A 250 9.56 6.63 -4.96
CA ASP A 250 9.39 7.02 -3.57
C ASP A 250 8.21 6.29 -2.91
N THR A 251 7.13 6.04 -3.65
CA THR A 251 6.00 5.22 -3.15
C THR A 251 6.45 3.80 -2.79
N MET A 252 7.31 3.18 -3.58
CA MET A 252 7.90 1.87 -3.29
C MET A 252 8.75 1.92 -2.01
N ARG A 253 9.63 2.92 -1.87
CA ARG A 253 10.47 3.10 -0.67
C ARG A 253 9.65 3.33 0.59
N ASP A 254 8.64 4.20 0.48
CA ASP A 254 7.71 4.50 1.56
C ASP A 254 6.94 3.25 1.98
N TYR A 255 6.53 2.42 1.02
CA TYR A 255 5.76 1.20 1.28
C TYR A 255 6.59 0.18 2.06
N VAL A 256 7.81 -0.11 1.59
CA VAL A 256 8.74 -1.02 2.28
C VAL A 256 9.06 -0.52 3.69
N THR A 257 9.26 0.78 3.84
CA THR A 257 9.52 1.40 5.16
C THR A 257 8.32 1.26 6.10
N ALA A 258 7.11 1.55 5.61
CA ALA A 258 5.88 1.42 6.39
C ALA A 258 5.60 -0.04 6.76
N GLN A 259 5.82 -0.98 5.84
CA GLN A 259 5.66 -2.41 6.09
C GLN A 259 6.63 -2.90 7.15
N LYS A 260 7.91 -2.51 7.06
CA LYS A 260 8.90 -2.86 8.08
C LYS A 260 8.52 -2.31 9.45
N ALA A 261 8.12 -1.04 9.52
CA ALA A 261 7.66 -0.43 10.77
C ALA A 261 6.45 -1.19 11.35
N LEU A 262 5.54 -1.68 10.51
CA LEU A 262 4.38 -2.46 10.96
C LEU A 262 4.79 -3.82 11.54
N VAL A 263 5.74 -4.51 10.89
CA VAL A 263 6.29 -5.77 11.41
C VAL A 263 7.00 -5.54 12.75
N ASP A 264 7.82 -4.50 12.85
CA ASP A 264 8.55 -4.17 14.07
C ASP A 264 7.60 -3.80 15.22
N ALA A 265 6.55 -3.01 14.94
CA ALA A 265 5.54 -2.66 15.94
C ALA A 265 4.66 -3.86 16.35
N SER A 266 4.37 -4.78 15.43
CA SER A 266 3.69 -6.05 15.75
C SER A 266 4.52 -6.96 16.65
N ARG A 267 5.85 -7.00 16.45
CA ARG A 267 6.78 -7.71 17.34
C ARG A 267 6.90 -7.04 18.71
N ALA A 268 6.95 -5.71 18.74
CA ALA A 268 6.94 -4.97 20.01
C ALA A 268 5.69 -5.27 20.83
N ARG A 269 4.53 -5.36 20.18
CA ARG A 269 3.28 -5.81 20.82
C ARG A 269 3.41 -7.19 21.46
N GLU A 270 3.97 -8.16 20.73
CA GLU A 270 4.19 -9.51 21.28
C GLU A 270 5.10 -9.49 22.50
N ALA A 271 6.13 -8.63 22.53
CA ALA A 271 7.01 -8.51 23.68
C ALA A 271 6.39 -7.76 24.87
N THR A 272 5.44 -6.85 24.63
CA THR A 272 4.75 -6.09 25.70
C THR A 272 3.59 -6.88 26.33
N LEU A 273 2.97 -7.79 25.57
CA LEU A 273 1.71 -8.45 25.96
C LEU A 273 1.77 -9.98 26.01
N GLY A 274 2.82 -10.60 25.46
CA GLY A 274 3.09 -12.05 25.52
C GLY A 274 4.06 -12.40 26.63
#